data_AF-A0AAX3P9A4-F1
#
_entry.id   AF-A0AAX3P9A4-F1
#
_cell.length_a   1.000
_cell.length_b   1.000
_cell.length_c   1.000
_cell.angle_alpha   90.00
_cell.angle_beta   90.00
_cell.angle_gamma   90.00
#
_symmetry.space_group_name_H-M   'P 1'
#
loop_
_entity.id
_entity.type
_entity.pdbx_description
1 polymer ?
#
loop_
_entity_poly.entity_id
_entity_poly.type
_entity_poly.pdbx_seq_one_letter_code
_entity_poly.pdbx_strand_id
1 'polypeptide(L)'
;MPTVWQVAELEVYLPIESRRNVTIGQAVEACLPTVFPSPDKAVIEMVSFHDRKRYRIKVDLPANLEQQMCQVYPVEGRYDRRSWLYFGLAPGGYFEVLLKGDRLNVTPDILLARGIAEEVTDDWYDQKVSIVRQYGMDDFDKKYGELFKQYPVPNGMAWAPIMDAYRATQPVTDLKPVSE
;
A
#
# COMPACT_ATOMS: atom_id res chain seq x y z
N MET A 1 -26.14 -3.72 15.68
CA MET A 1 -25.59 -4.98 15.15
C MET A 1 -24.35 -4.62 14.36
N PRO A 2 -23.13 -4.95 14.81
CA PRO A 2 -21.94 -4.58 14.05
C PRO A 2 -21.78 -5.61 12.91
N THR A 3 -21.95 -5.15 11.67
CA THR A 3 -21.68 -5.96 10.48
C THR A 3 -20.20 -6.29 10.49
N VAL A 4 -19.92 -7.57 10.72
CA VAL A 4 -18.60 -8.18 10.75
C VAL A 4 -17.99 -8.06 9.35
N TRP A 5 -17.19 -7.02 9.13
CA TRP A 5 -16.14 -7.06 8.12
C TRP A 5 -15.08 -7.99 8.67
N GLN A 6 -15.25 -9.28 8.37
CA GLN A 6 -14.24 -10.29 8.62
C GLN A 6 -13.04 -9.87 7.79
N VAL A 7 -12.06 -9.28 8.47
CA VAL A 7 -10.78 -8.85 7.94
C VAL A 7 -9.99 -10.11 7.57
N ALA A 8 -10.43 -10.76 6.50
CA ALA A 8 -9.51 -11.48 5.64
C ALA A 8 -8.50 -10.45 5.16
N GLU A 9 -7.22 -10.80 5.20
CA GLU A 9 -6.12 -10.10 4.54
C GLU A 9 -6.64 -9.42 3.27
N LEU A 10 -6.89 -8.12 3.38
CA LEU A 10 -7.48 -7.34 2.31
C LEU A 10 -6.33 -7.04 1.34
N GLU A 11 -5.90 -8.09 0.65
CA GLU A 11 -5.68 -8.07 -0.79
C GLU A 11 -6.98 -7.59 -1.49
N VAL A 12 -7.45 -6.38 -1.16
CA VAL A 12 -8.09 -5.52 -2.17
C VAL A 12 -6.95 -4.94 -3.01
N TYR A 13 -6.16 -5.86 -3.56
CA TYR A 13 -5.72 -5.74 -4.93
C TYR A 13 -6.99 -5.85 -5.77
N LEU A 14 -7.64 -4.71 -5.99
CA LEU A 14 -8.03 -4.44 -7.37
C LEU A 14 -6.78 -4.73 -8.20
N PRO A 15 -6.83 -5.48 -9.32
CA PRO A 15 -5.62 -5.79 -10.07
C PRO A 15 -4.89 -4.46 -10.29
N ILE A 16 -3.68 -4.29 -9.77
CA ILE A 16 -2.88 -3.08 -9.95
C ILE A 16 -1.65 -3.60 -10.64
N GLU A 17 -1.44 -3.18 -11.87
CA GLU A 17 -0.36 -3.73 -12.70
C GLU A 17 0.59 -2.59 -13.10
N SER A 18 1.81 -2.65 -12.56
CA SER A 18 2.88 -1.69 -12.82
C SER A 18 3.62 -2.07 -14.11
N ARG A 19 3.75 -1.12 -15.04
CA ARG A 19 4.48 -1.30 -16.31
C ARG A 19 5.98 -0.97 -16.24
N ARG A 20 6.48 -0.50 -15.10
CA ARG A 20 7.91 -0.37 -14.86
C ARG A 20 8.25 -1.29 -13.70
N ASN A 21 9.23 -2.17 -13.89
CA ASN A 21 9.76 -3.14 -12.92
C ASN A 21 9.76 -2.62 -11.48
N VAL A 22 8.62 -2.73 -10.83
CA VAL A 22 8.42 -2.61 -9.40
C VAL A 22 7.59 -3.83 -9.11
N THR A 23 8.29 -4.91 -8.76
CA THR A 23 7.66 -6.04 -8.09
C THR A 23 6.81 -5.43 -6.99
N ILE A 24 5.50 -5.60 -7.08
CA ILE A 24 4.62 -5.38 -5.94
C ILE A 24 5.15 -6.33 -4.86
N GLY A 25 5.87 -5.76 -3.88
CA GLY A 25 6.67 -6.53 -2.93
C GLY A 25 8.18 -6.57 -3.17
N GLN A 26 8.84 -5.50 -3.65
CA GLN A 26 10.26 -5.37 -3.36
C GLN A 26 10.45 -5.07 -1.86
N ALA A 27 10.79 -6.11 -1.10
CA ALA A 27 11.50 -5.95 0.15
C ALA A 27 12.75 -5.09 -0.12
N VAL A 28 12.80 -3.90 0.45
CA VAL A 28 14.09 -3.21 0.58
C VAL A 28 14.70 -3.80 1.84
N GLU A 29 15.55 -4.82 1.70
CA GLU A 29 16.34 -5.33 2.82
C GLU A 29 17.39 -4.26 3.22
N ALA A 30 16.96 -3.24 3.94
CA ALA A 30 17.81 -2.11 4.34
C ALA A 30 18.77 -2.43 5.51
N CYS A 31 18.70 -3.64 6.06
CA CYS A 31 19.41 -4.01 7.30
C CYS A 31 20.59 -4.99 7.07
N LEU A 32 20.93 -5.30 5.81
CA LEU A 32 22.21 -5.94 5.48
C LEU A 32 23.27 -4.84 5.31
N PRO A 33 24.56 -5.12 5.61
CA PRO A 33 25.64 -4.18 5.30
C PRO A 33 25.83 -4.16 3.78
N THR A 34 24.99 -3.40 3.09
CA THR A 34 24.98 -3.29 1.63
C THR A 34 24.85 -1.84 1.24
N VAL A 35 25.99 -1.27 0.80
CA VAL A 35 26.32 -0.30 -0.28
C VAL A 35 25.28 0.72 -0.82
N PHE A 36 23.99 0.66 -0.47
CA PHE A 36 22.95 1.56 -0.96
C PHE A 36 22.23 2.24 0.22
N PRO A 37 22.21 3.58 0.25
CA PRO A 37 21.49 4.33 1.28
C PRO A 37 19.98 4.06 1.19
N SER A 38 19.29 4.13 2.33
CA SER A 38 17.82 4.10 2.35
C SER A 38 17.25 5.22 1.47
N PRO A 39 16.15 4.98 0.73
CA PRO A 39 15.60 5.98 -0.15
C PRO A 39 14.96 7.14 0.63
N ASP A 40 15.31 8.38 0.28
CA ASP A 40 14.66 9.58 0.84
C ASP A 40 13.33 9.91 0.15
N LYS A 41 13.08 9.32 -1.03
CA LYS A 41 11.87 9.57 -1.84
C LYS A 41 11.43 8.31 -2.58
N ALA A 42 10.14 8.20 -2.83
CA ALA A 42 9.59 7.20 -3.73
C ALA A 42 8.58 7.82 -4.71
N VAL A 43 8.65 7.36 -5.96
CA VAL A 43 7.68 7.70 -7.01
C VAL A 43 7.18 6.41 -7.63
N ILE A 44 5.88 6.17 -7.53
CA ILE A 44 5.25 4.93 -8.02
C ILE A 44 4.02 5.30 -8.85
N GLU A 45 3.84 4.62 -9.98
CA GLU A 45 2.64 4.73 -10.80
C GLU A 45 1.81 3.44 -10.72
N MET A 46 0.52 3.58 -10.44
CA MET A 46 -0.42 2.49 -10.23
C MET A 46 -1.69 2.73 -11.03
N VAL A 47 -2.31 1.68 -11.53
CA VAL A 47 -3.57 1.76 -12.28
C VAL A 47 -4.71 1.30 -11.39
N SER A 48 -5.69 2.16 -11.19
CA SER A 48 -6.95 1.83 -10.52
C SER A 48 -7.94 1.29 -11.54
N PHE A 49 -8.32 0.02 -11.41
CA PHE A 49 -9.36 -0.59 -12.25
C PHE A 49 -10.74 0.00 -11.96
N HIS A 50 -11.01 0.35 -10.70
CA HIS A 50 -12.26 0.98 -10.30
C HIS A 50 -12.43 2.35 -10.96
N ASP A 51 -11.39 3.19 -10.92
CA ASP A 51 -11.46 4.55 -11.49
C ASP A 51 -11.12 4.59 -12.98
N ARG A 52 -10.54 3.51 -13.51
CA ARG A 52 -10.00 3.40 -14.88
C ARG A 52 -8.93 4.46 -15.17
N LYS A 53 -8.14 4.78 -14.14
CA LYS A 53 -7.14 5.86 -14.15
C LYS A 53 -5.79 5.35 -13.69
N ARG A 54 -4.74 5.97 -14.22
CA ARG A 54 -3.38 5.83 -13.69
C ARG A 54 -3.13 6.95 -12.71
N TYR A 55 -2.56 6.60 -11.56
CA TYR A 55 -2.18 7.53 -10.52
C TYR A 55 -0.68 7.44 -10.27
N ARG A 56 -0.07 8.56 -9.90
CA ARG A 56 1.33 8.71 -9.53
C ARG A 56 1.40 9.15 -8.08
N ILE A 57 1.96 8.30 -7.24
CA ILE A 57 2.28 8.60 -5.84
C ILE A 57 3.69 9.18 -5.83
N LYS A 58 3.85 10.34 -5.20
CA LYS A 58 5.14 10.96 -4.91
C LYS A 58 5.21 11.18 -3.41
N VAL A 59 6.20 10.62 -2.75
CA VAL A 59 6.34 10.71 -1.30
C VAL A 59 7.79 10.99 -0.94
N ASP A 60 7.99 11.93 -0.01
CA ASP A 60 9.23 12.07 0.72
C ASP A 60 9.18 11.12 1.93
N LEU A 61 10.15 10.21 2.02
CA LEU A 61 10.25 9.23 3.07
C LEU A 61 10.93 9.84 4.30
N PRO A 62 10.64 9.36 5.53
CA PRO A 62 11.20 9.97 6.72
C PRO A 62 12.71 9.72 6.81
N ALA A 63 13.46 10.72 7.27
CA ALA A 63 14.92 10.65 7.38
C ALA A 63 15.42 9.54 8.32
N ASN A 64 14.58 9.07 9.24
CA ASN A 64 14.89 7.95 10.13
C ASN A 64 14.32 6.61 9.63
N LEU A 65 13.95 6.49 8.35
CA LEU A 65 13.39 5.27 7.78
C LEU A 65 14.30 4.05 8.01
N GLU A 66 15.60 4.20 7.76
CA GLU A 66 16.59 3.14 7.98
C GLU A 66 16.57 2.65 9.43
N GLN A 67 16.58 3.59 10.38
CA GLN A 67 16.50 3.28 11.80
C GLN A 67 15.21 2.51 12.14
N GLN A 68 14.07 2.92 11.56
CA GLN A 68 12.80 2.21 11.76
C GLN A 68 12.80 0.80 11.17
N MET A 69 13.44 0.60 10.01
CA MET A 69 13.54 -0.69 9.33
C MET A 69 14.49 -1.67 10.03
N CYS A 70 15.55 -1.15 10.62
CA CYS A 70 16.54 -1.93 11.36
C CYS A 70 16.06 -2.30 12.77
N GLN A 71 15.03 -1.61 13.29
CA GLN A 71 14.49 -1.86 14.61
C GLN A 71 13.90 -3.28 14.72
N VAL A 72 14.44 -4.05 15.67
CA VAL A 72 14.03 -5.44 15.94
C VAL A 72 13.02 -5.48 17.07
N TYR A 73 11.99 -6.31 16.91
CA TYR A 73 10.92 -6.52 17.88
C TYR A 73 10.79 -8.00 18.24
N PRO A 74 10.60 -8.35 19.52
CA PRO A 74 10.27 -9.69 19.96
C PRO A 74 8.78 -9.97 19.69
N VAL A 75 8.50 -10.92 18.81
CA VAL A 75 7.14 -11.37 18.47
C VAL A 75 7.04 -12.85 18.78
N GLU A 76 6.19 -13.22 19.73
CA GLU A 76 5.93 -14.62 20.14
C GLU A 76 7.21 -15.45 20.42
N GLY A 77 8.22 -14.84 21.05
CA GLY A 77 9.48 -15.50 21.39
C GLY A 77 10.48 -15.63 20.22
N ARG A 78 10.17 -15.05 19.07
CA ARG A 78 11.08 -14.86 17.92
C ARG A 78 11.31 -13.36 17.69
N TYR A 79 12.08 -13.04 16.65
CA TYR A 79 12.39 -11.66 16.28
C TYR A 79 11.83 -11.34 14.90
N ASP A 80 11.29 -10.13 14.77
CA ASP A 80 10.79 -9.59 13.52
C ASP A 80 11.13 -8.10 13.38
N ARG A 81 10.99 -7.57 12.16
CA ARG A 81 11.26 -6.17 11.83
C ARG A 81 10.18 -5.64 10.92
N ARG A 82 10.06 -4.32 10.85
CA ARG A 82 9.25 -3.67 9.81
C ARG A 82 10.15 -3.27 8.64
N SER A 83 10.47 -4.21 7.76
CA SER A 83 11.41 -4.00 6.65
C SER A 83 10.74 -3.80 5.28
N TRP A 84 9.40 -3.76 5.23
CA TRP A 84 8.66 -3.67 3.97
C TRP A 84 7.99 -2.32 3.80
N LEU A 85 8.31 -1.62 2.71
CA LEU A 85 7.53 -0.46 2.25
C LEU A 85 6.34 -0.94 1.44
N TYR A 86 5.14 -0.74 1.96
CA TYR A 86 3.89 -1.08 1.30
C TYR A 86 3.22 0.18 0.77
N PHE A 87 2.84 0.16 -0.50
CA PHE A 87 2.10 1.24 -1.16
C PHE A 87 0.68 0.75 -1.45
N GLY A 88 -0.30 1.32 -0.76
CA GLY A 88 -1.72 1.09 -1.01
C GLY A 88 -2.29 2.22 -1.86
N LEU A 89 -3.15 1.86 -2.83
CA LEU A 89 -3.96 2.80 -3.59
C LEU A 89 -5.43 2.35 -3.55
N ALA A 90 -6.30 3.26 -3.17
CA ALA A 90 -7.75 3.06 -3.13
C ALA A 90 -8.47 4.03 -4.11
N PRO A 91 -9.74 3.75 -4.45
CA PRO A 91 -10.53 4.60 -5.35
C PRO A 91 -10.52 6.08 -4.98
N GLY A 92 -10.52 6.93 -6.00
CA GLY A 92 -10.36 8.38 -5.83
C GLY A 92 -8.91 8.83 -5.63
N GLY A 93 -7.95 7.96 -5.91
CA GLY A 93 -6.53 8.25 -5.77
C GLY A 93 -6.02 8.29 -4.33
N TYR A 94 -6.81 7.84 -3.34
CA TYR A 94 -6.32 7.77 -1.96
C TYR A 94 -5.16 6.80 -1.86
N PHE A 95 -4.06 7.20 -1.23
CA PHE A 95 -2.94 6.32 -1.01
C PHE A 95 -2.47 6.33 0.44
N GLU A 96 -1.85 5.23 0.84
CA GLU A 96 -1.08 5.11 2.07
C GLU A 96 0.26 4.44 1.76
N VAL A 97 1.29 4.90 2.44
CA VAL A 97 2.61 4.28 2.46
C VAL A 97 2.84 3.79 3.87
N LEU A 98 3.01 2.49 4.02
CA LEU A 98 3.13 1.82 5.32
C LEU A 98 4.49 1.15 5.43
N LEU A 99 5.03 1.13 6.64
CA LEU A 99 6.11 0.23 7.01
C LEU A 99 5.50 -1.01 7.69
N LYS A 100 5.60 -2.14 7.02
CA LYS A 100 4.99 -3.41 7.41
C LYS A 100 6.00 -4.39 7.97
N GLY A 101 5.51 -5.26 8.86
CA GLY A 101 6.26 -6.39 9.39
C GLY A 101 6.74 -7.34 8.28
N ASP A 102 7.81 -8.09 8.57
CA ASP A 102 8.38 -9.09 7.68
C ASP A 102 7.71 -10.46 7.91
N ARG A 103 8.41 -11.42 8.50
CA ARG A 103 7.98 -12.83 8.51
C ARG A 103 6.94 -13.15 9.58
N LEU A 104 6.99 -12.46 10.71
CA LEU A 104 6.07 -12.68 11.83
C LEU A 104 5.00 -11.59 11.91
N ASN A 105 4.98 -10.71 10.90
CA ASN A 105 4.06 -9.61 10.74
C ASN A 105 3.96 -8.75 12.02
N VAL A 106 5.10 -8.23 12.51
CA VAL A 106 5.08 -7.27 13.62
C VAL A 106 4.10 -6.13 13.34
N THR A 107 3.21 -5.90 14.31
CA THR A 107 2.07 -5.00 14.24
C THR A 107 2.06 -4.03 15.43
N PRO A 108 1.46 -2.83 15.29
CA PRO A 108 0.75 -2.34 14.10
C PRO A 108 1.69 -1.93 12.96
N ASP A 109 1.16 -1.83 11.75
CA ASP A 109 1.85 -1.19 10.62
C ASP A 109 2.08 0.29 10.93
N ILE A 110 3.23 0.84 10.53
CA ILE A 110 3.53 2.27 10.73
C ILE A 110 3.11 3.03 9.48
N LEU A 111 2.20 4.00 9.64
CA LEU A 111 1.86 4.92 8.57
C LEU A 111 3.00 5.92 8.35
N LEU A 112 3.65 5.83 7.20
CA LEU A 112 4.72 6.77 6.80
C LEU A 112 4.15 7.99 6.08
N ALA A 113 3.18 7.77 5.19
CA ALA A 113 2.51 8.85 4.48
C ALA A 113 1.11 8.45 4.05
N ARG A 114 0.24 9.44 3.87
CA ARG A 114 -1.06 9.27 3.21
C ARG A 114 -1.40 10.52 2.41
N GLY A 115 -2.27 10.37 1.42
CA GLY A 115 -2.77 11.51 0.66
C GLY A 115 -3.61 11.13 -0.54
N ILE A 116 -3.68 12.04 -1.49
CA ILE A 116 -4.31 11.84 -2.80
C ILE A 116 -3.21 11.86 -3.86
N ALA A 117 -3.14 10.79 -4.64
CA ALA A 117 -2.19 10.61 -5.71
C ALA A 117 -2.55 11.49 -6.90
N GLU A 118 -1.54 11.87 -7.67
CA GLU A 118 -1.71 12.66 -8.88
C GLU A 118 -2.28 11.77 -9.99
N GLU A 119 -3.38 12.17 -10.63
CA GLU A 119 -3.85 11.49 -11.83
C GLU A 119 -2.86 11.73 -12.98
N VAL A 120 -2.40 10.65 -13.61
CA VAL A 120 -1.44 10.71 -14.71
C VAL A 120 -2.19 10.95 -16.00
N THR A 121 -2.04 12.16 -16.54
CA THR A 121 -2.62 12.55 -17.83
C THR A 121 -1.56 12.77 -18.93
N ASP A 122 -0.29 12.70 -18.55
CA ASP A 122 0.87 12.99 -19.40
C ASP A 122 1.53 11.74 -20.01
N ASP A 123 1.04 10.53 -19.70
CA ASP A 123 1.58 9.30 -20.28
C ASP A 123 1.24 9.17 -21.77
N TRP A 124 2.28 9.08 -22.59
CA TRP A 124 2.14 9.04 -24.05
C TRP A 124 1.40 7.80 -24.56
N TYR A 125 1.47 6.68 -23.83
CA TYR A 125 0.83 5.44 -24.26
C TYR A 125 -0.63 5.38 -23.83
N ASP A 126 -0.96 5.90 -22.65
CA ASP A 126 -2.35 6.09 -22.20
C ASP A 126 -3.13 7.02 -23.15
N GLN A 127 -2.45 8.00 -23.78
CA GLN A 127 -3.04 8.84 -24.84
C GLN A 127 -3.28 8.08 -26.16
N LYS A 128 -2.49 7.03 -26.44
CA LYS A 128 -2.59 6.23 -27.68
C LYS A 128 -3.55 5.05 -27.54
N VAL A 129 -3.59 4.43 -26.37
CA VAL A 129 -4.39 3.24 -26.06
C VAL A 129 -5.04 3.47 -24.71
N SER A 130 -6.37 3.45 -24.64
CA SER A 130 -7.07 3.65 -23.37
C SER A 130 -6.64 2.63 -22.31
N ILE A 131 -6.53 3.06 -21.06
CA ILE A 131 -6.16 2.22 -19.92
C ILE A 131 -7.03 0.95 -19.85
N VAL A 132 -8.34 1.10 -20.07
CA VAL A 132 -9.30 -0.01 -20.12
C VAL A 132 -8.84 -1.12 -21.09
N ARG A 133 -8.39 -0.73 -22.28
CA ARG A 133 -7.92 -1.67 -23.31
C ARG A 133 -6.55 -2.24 -22.98
N GLN A 134 -5.67 -1.44 -22.39
CA GLN A 134 -4.32 -1.89 -22.03
C GLN A 134 -4.32 -3.02 -21.01
N TYR A 135 -5.27 -2.98 -20.08
CA TYR A 135 -5.34 -3.88 -18.92
C TYR A 135 -6.52 -4.87 -18.98
N GLY A 136 -7.27 -4.91 -20.09
CA GLY A 136 -8.37 -5.85 -20.29
C GLY A 136 -9.44 -5.79 -19.19
N MET A 137 -9.88 -4.58 -18.83
CA MET A 137 -10.73 -4.37 -17.64
C MET A 137 -12.17 -4.89 -17.79
N ASP A 138 -12.58 -5.36 -18.96
CA ASP A 138 -13.94 -5.85 -19.22
C ASP A 138 -14.32 -7.02 -18.30
N ASP A 139 -13.38 -7.92 -18.00
CA ASP A 139 -13.63 -9.08 -17.13
C ASP A 139 -13.69 -8.68 -15.66
N PHE A 140 -12.95 -7.65 -15.26
CA PHE A 140 -13.08 -7.03 -13.95
C PHE A 140 -14.48 -6.44 -13.77
N ASP A 141 -14.98 -5.69 -14.76
CA ASP A 141 -16.32 -5.10 -14.74
C ASP A 141 -17.41 -6.16 -14.67
N LYS A 142 -17.29 -7.26 -15.44
CA LYS A 142 -18.23 -8.39 -15.37
C LYS A 142 -18.27 -9.04 -13.99
N LYS A 143 -17.10 -9.19 -13.35
CA LYS A 143 -16.98 -9.91 -12.08
C LYS A 143 -17.40 -9.06 -10.88
N TYR A 144 -17.06 -7.78 -10.89
CA TYR A 144 -17.18 -6.92 -9.71
C TYR A 144 -18.11 -5.72 -9.89
N GLY A 145 -18.53 -5.40 -11.12
CA GLY A 145 -19.35 -4.22 -11.40
C GLY A 145 -20.69 -4.19 -10.66
N GLU A 146 -21.40 -5.32 -10.58
CA GLU A 146 -22.66 -5.40 -9.81
C GLU A 146 -22.43 -5.28 -8.31
N LEU A 147 -21.30 -5.81 -7.81
CA LEU A 147 -20.94 -5.70 -6.39
C LEU A 147 -20.73 -4.25 -5.98
N PHE A 148 -20.00 -3.47 -6.78
CA PHE A 148 -19.74 -2.05 -6.49
C PHE A 148 -20.99 -1.16 -6.62
N LYS A 149 -21.99 -1.57 -7.42
CA LYS A 149 -23.29 -0.90 -7.45
C LYS A 149 -24.08 -1.10 -6.15
N GLN A 150 -24.01 -2.31 -5.57
CA GLN A 150 -24.70 -2.65 -4.32
C GLN A 150 -24.00 -2.08 -3.09
N TYR A 151 -22.67 -2.05 -3.10
CA TYR A 151 -21.84 -1.58 -2.01
C TYR A 151 -20.93 -0.45 -2.51
N PRO A 152 -21.42 0.81 -2.49
CA PRO A 152 -20.63 1.95 -2.90
C PRO A 152 -19.33 2.04 -2.13
N VAL A 153 -18.24 2.20 -2.85
CA VAL A 153 -16.90 2.26 -2.30
C VAL A 153 -16.58 3.70 -1.92
N PRO A 154 -15.92 3.96 -0.78
CA PRO A 154 -15.40 5.29 -0.45
C PRO A 154 -14.49 5.84 -1.56
N ASN A 155 -14.39 7.16 -1.63
CA ASN A 155 -13.60 7.84 -2.65
C ASN A 155 -12.67 8.87 -2.00
N GLY A 156 -11.39 8.84 -2.40
CA GLY A 156 -10.38 9.79 -1.94
C GLY A 156 -10.26 9.78 -0.42
N MET A 157 -10.22 10.95 0.20
CA MET A 157 -10.00 11.08 1.65
C MET A 157 -11.10 10.47 2.52
N ALA A 158 -12.25 10.07 1.96
CA ALA A 158 -13.25 9.30 2.70
C ALA A 158 -12.72 7.95 3.20
N TRP A 159 -11.65 7.43 2.60
CA TRP A 159 -10.94 6.23 3.08
C TRP A 159 -10.17 6.45 4.38
N ALA A 160 -9.68 7.66 4.64
CA ALA A 160 -8.82 7.95 5.79
C ALA A 160 -9.39 7.49 7.14
N PRO A 161 -10.63 7.86 7.53
CA PRO A 161 -11.20 7.40 8.81
C PRO A 161 -11.41 5.88 8.88
N ILE A 162 -11.65 5.21 7.74
CA ILE A 162 -11.81 3.75 7.68
C ILE A 162 -10.46 3.07 7.90
N MET A 163 -9.42 3.56 7.25
CA MET A 163 -8.05 3.04 7.42
C MET A 163 -7.48 3.35 8.80
N ASP A 164 -7.80 4.52 9.38
CA ASP A 164 -7.46 4.85 10.77
C ASP A 164 -8.14 3.88 11.74
N ALA A 165 -9.43 3.58 11.57
CA ALA A 165 -10.14 2.61 12.39
C ALA A 165 -9.57 1.19 12.23
N TYR A 166 -9.28 0.77 10.99
CA TYR A 166 -8.63 -0.51 10.71
C TYR A 166 -7.29 -0.65 11.44
N ARG A 167 -6.39 0.33 11.32
CA ARG A 167 -5.10 0.34 12.04
C ARG A 167 -5.27 0.28 13.54
N ALA A 168 -6.21 1.05 14.10
CA ALA A 168 -6.47 1.05 15.53
C ALA A 168 -6.93 -0.32 16.08
N THR A 169 -7.43 -1.21 15.22
CA THR A 169 -7.82 -2.58 15.59
C THR A 169 -6.71 -3.62 15.42
N GLN A 170 -5.56 -3.25 14.85
CA GLN A 170 -4.45 -4.18 14.68
C GLN A 170 -3.90 -4.63 16.06
N PRO A 171 -3.51 -5.90 16.21
CA PRO A 171 -2.84 -6.36 17.42
C PRO A 171 -1.57 -5.55 17.70
N VAL A 172 -1.24 -5.36 18.97
CA VAL A 172 0.01 -4.68 19.36
C VAL A 172 1.03 -5.74 19.75
N THR A 173 1.98 -6.01 18.85
CA THR A 173 3.04 -7.01 19.04
C THR A 173 4.43 -6.38 19.20
N ASP A 174 4.53 -5.06 19.10
CA ASP A 174 5.77 -4.27 19.12
C ASP A 174 6.13 -3.69 20.51
N LEU A 175 5.61 -4.29 21.59
CA LEU A 175 5.59 -3.73 22.94
C LEU A 175 6.95 -3.28 23.51
N LYS A 176 8.05 -3.94 23.12
CA LYS A 176 9.41 -3.59 23.57
C LYS A 176 10.42 -3.86 22.45
N PRO A 177 10.95 -2.84 21.76
CA PRO A 177 12.05 -3.05 20.83
C PRO A 177 13.26 -3.68 21.55
N VAL A 178 14.01 -4.52 20.85
CA VAL A 178 15.34 -4.94 21.31
C VAL A 178 16.25 -3.73 21.20
N SER A 179 16.78 -3.26 22.33
CA SER A 179 17.80 -2.21 22.35
C SER A 179 19.11 -2.77 21.81
N GLU A 180 19.81 -1.98 20.98
CA GLU A 180 21.25 -2.20 20.72
C GLU A 180 22.08 -2.14 22.00
#